data_AF-A0A8J6MLM1-F1
#
_entry.id   AF-A0A8J6MLM1-F1
#
_cell.length_a   1.000
_cell.length_b   1.000
_cell.length_c   1.000
_cell.angle_alpha   90.00
_cell.angle_beta   90.00
_cell.angle_gamma   90.00
#
_symmetry.space_group_name_H-M   'P 1'
#
loop_
_entity.id
_entity.type
_entity.pdbx_description
1 polymer ?
#
loop_
_entity_poly.entity_id
_entity_poly.type
_entity_poly.pdbx_seq_one_letter_code
_entity_poly.pdbx_strand_id
1 'polypeptide(L)'
;MIRKFMICGKKQIYIQSKNSDGYTDIGKVIELLLPINDFWELEKEVKKINYLTASDAPSVDVGGQYKKILGISSGFAVVEADRLWLYAHRK
;
A
#
# COMPACT_ATOMS: atom_id res chain seq x y z
N MET A 1 14.85 10.70 -1.83
CA MET A 1 13.94 9.70 -1.24
C MET A 1 12.96 10.41 -0.34
N ILE A 2 11.67 10.13 -0.44
CA ILE A 2 10.63 10.65 0.44
C ILE A 2 10.16 9.54 1.39
N ARG A 3 9.87 9.92 2.62
CA ARG A 3 9.33 9.01 3.63
C ARG A 3 7.81 9.07 3.58
N LYS A 4 7.16 7.91 3.50
CA LYS A 4 5.71 7.76 3.51
C LYS A 4 5.31 6.54 4.31
N PHE A 5 4.07 6.54 4.78
CA PHE A 5 3.47 5.43 5.52
C PHE A 5 2.33 4.87 4.68
N MET A 6 2.48 3.63 4.23
CA MET A 6 1.41 2.90 3.58
C MET A 6 0.57 2.19 4.63
N ILE A 7 -0.74 2.41 4.59
CA ILE A 7 -1.70 1.78 5.49
C ILE A 7 -2.50 0.77 4.67
N CYS A 8 -2.29 -0.51 4.94
CA CYS A 8 -3.02 -1.62 4.35
C CYS A 8 -4.21 -1.97 5.25
N GLY A 9 -5.34 -1.30 5.03
CA GLY A 9 -6.60 -1.61 5.71
C GLY A 9 -7.34 -2.80 5.09
N LYS A 10 -8.37 -3.31 5.78
CA LYS A 10 -9.17 -4.46 5.32
C LYS A 10 -9.87 -4.27 3.97
N LYS A 11 -10.25 -3.03 3.65
CA LYS A 11 -10.96 -2.67 2.41
C LYS A 11 -10.28 -1.56 1.60
N GLN A 12 -9.34 -0.82 2.18
CA GLN A 12 -8.76 0.37 1.54
C GLN A 12 -7.27 0.47 1.83
N ILE A 13 -6.54 1.05 0.89
CA ILE A 13 -5.12 1.37 1.04
C ILE A 13 -4.95 2.88 1.02
N TYR A 14 -4.07 3.37 1.89
CA TYR A 14 -3.75 4.80 1.97
C TYR A 14 -2.24 5.02 2.02
N ILE A 15 -1.83 6.22 1.62
CA ILE A 15 -0.46 6.72 1.81
C ILE A 15 -0.53 7.99 2.63
N GLN A 16 0.21 8.05 3.73
CA GLN A 16 0.30 9.21 4.61
C GLN A 16 1.72 9.74 4.73
N SER A 17 1.84 11.04 5.02
CA SER A 17 3.14 11.70 5.23
C SER A 17 3.67 11.54 6.66
N LYS A 18 2.80 11.18 7.62
CA LYS A 18 3.16 11.03 9.03
C LYS A 18 2.72 9.65 9.50
N ASN A 19 3.49 9.05 10.41
CA ASN A 19 3.00 7.90 11.15
C ASN A 19 1.88 8.39 12.06
N SER A 20 0.76 7.70 12.01
CA SER A 20 -0.40 7.97 12.83
C SER A 20 -0.71 6.66 13.51
N ASP A 21 -0.26 6.53 14.76
CA ASP A 21 -0.36 5.28 15.52
C ASP A 21 -1.81 4.77 15.62
N GLY A 22 -2.80 5.65 15.48
CA GLY A 22 -4.24 5.33 15.43
C GLY A 22 -4.72 4.54 14.19
N TYR A 23 -3.86 4.23 13.21
CA TYR A 23 -4.24 3.38 12.07
C TYR A 23 -3.81 1.92 12.22
N THR A 24 -3.12 1.57 13.31
CA THR A 24 -2.83 0.17 13.65
C THR A 24 -4.10 -0.66 13.85
N ASP A 25 -5.17 -0.04 14.36
CA ASP A 25 -6.48 -0.69 14.50
C ASP A 25 -7.18 -0.96 13.16
N ILE A 26 -6.82 -0.22 12.11
CA ILE A 26 -7.42 -0.31 10.77
C ILE A 26 -6.72 -1.39 9.93
N GLY A 27 -5.42 -1.61 10.16
CA GLY A 27 -4.64 -2.63 9.48
C GLY A 27 -3.13 -2.46 9.66
N LYS A 28 -2.38 -2.94 8.67
CA LYS A 28 -0.90 -2.94 8.72
C LYS A 28 -0.36 -1.60 8.23
N VAL A 29 0.41 -0.92 9.07
CA VAL A 29 1.16 0.30 8.70
C VAL A 29 2.58 -0.11 8.32
N ILE A 30 3.06 0.41 7.19
CA ILE A 30 4.38 0.10 6.64
C ILE A 30 5.08 1.40 6.27
N GLU A 31 6.28 1.59 6.82
CA GLU A 31 7.13 2.72 6.46
C GLU A 31 7.87 2.43 5.14
N LEU A 32 7.70 3.35 4.18
CA LEU A 32 8.30 3.29 2.86
C LEU A 32 9.26 4.45 2.65
N LEU A 33 10.43 4.16 2.09
CA LEU A 33 11.41 5.14 1.64
C LEU A 33 11.48 5.09 0.11
N LEU A 34 10.74 5.98 -0.55
CA LEU A 34 10.45 5.93 -1.99
C LEU A 34 11.21 7.01 -2.75
N PRO A 35 11.74 6.76 -3.96
CA PRO A 35 12.03 7.82 -4.91
C PRO A 35 10.73 8.54 -5.29
N ILE A 36 10.83 9.81 -5.71
CA ILE A 36 9.63 10.62 -5.98
C ILE A 36 8.80 10.06 -7.15
N ASN A 37 9.45 9.47 -8.15
CA ASN A 37 8.77 8.87 -9.30
C ASN A 37 7.93 7.66 -8.90
N ASP A 38 8.51 6.74 -8.12
CA ASP A 38 7.82 5.55 -7.59
C ASP A 38 6.69 5.93 -6.64
N PHE A 39 6.83 7.02 -5.88
CA PHE A 39 5.74 7.54 -5.07
C PHE A 39 4.54 7.95 -5.92
N TRP A 40 4.75 8.69 -7.02
CA TRP A 40 3.66 9.10 -7.89
C TRP A 40 3.00 7.91 -8.58
N GLU A 41 3.77 6.89 -8.96
CA GLU A 41 3.23 5.64 -9.49
C GLU A 41 2.37 4.94 -8.44
N LEU A 42 2.91 4.73 -7.24
CA LEU A 42 2.20 4.08 -6.13
C LEU A 42 0.90 4.83 -5.78
N GLU A 43 0.92 6.16 -5.76
CA GLU A 43 -0.26 6.97 -5.48
C GLU A 43 -1.36 6.79 -6.54
N LYS A 44 -1.01 6.68 -7.82
CA LYS A 44 -1.98 6.39 -8.89
C LYS A 44 -2.62 5.01 -8.71
N GLU A 45 -1.82 4.00 -8.37
CA GLU A 45 -2.32 2.65 -8.15
C GLU A 45 -3.24 2.58 -6.92
N VAL A 46 -2.92 3.33 -5.86
CA VAL A 46 -3.77 3.47 -4.66
C VAL A 46 -5.09 4.17 -4.97
N LYS A 47 -5.07 5.26 -5.78
CA LYS A 47 -6.31 5.91 -6.24
C LYS A 47 -7.19 4.94 -7.03
N LYS A 48 -6.58 4.12 -7.89
CA LYS A 48 -7.28 3.12 -8.69
C LYS A 48 -7.94 2.04 -7.83
N ILE A 49 -7.25 1.47 -6.83
CA ILE A 49 -7.88 0.44 -5.98
C ILE A 49 -9.02 1.01 -5.14
N ASN A 50 -8.88 2.24 -4.65
CA ASN A 50 -9.93 2.89 -3.88
C ASN A 50 -11.17 3.15 -4.74
N TYR A 51 -10.99 3.51 -6.02
CA TYR A 51 -12.08 3.59 -6.99
C TYR A 51 -12.75 2.23 -7.22
N LEU A 52 -11.99 1.17 -7.51
CA LEU A 52 -12.52 -0.18 -7.74
C LEU A 52 -13.30 -0.71 -6.54
N THR A 53 -12.80 -0.44 -5.34
CA THR A 53 -13.47 -0.83 -4.09
C THR A 53 -14.76 -0.04 -3.88
N ALA A 54 -14.76 1.25 -4.20
CA ALA A 54 -15.95 2.09 -4.07
C ALA A 54 -17.01 1.79 -5.14
N SER A 55 -16.63 1.27 -6.29
CA SER A 55 -17.54 0.90 -7.38
C SER A 55 -18.04 -0.55 -7.31
N ASP A 56 -17.79 -1.26 -6.19
CA ASP A 56 -18.09 -2.69 -6.03
C ASP A 56 -17.61 -3.54 -7.23
N ALA A 57 -16.43 -3.22 -7.76
CA ALA A 57 -15.83 -3.95 -8.88
C ALA A 57 -15.59 -5.42 -8.50
N PRO A 58 -15.46 -6.32 -9.50
CA PRO A 58 -15.15 -7.72 -9.26
C PRO A 58 -13.93 -7.89 -8.33
N SER A 59 -14.04 -8.83 -7.38
CA SER A 59 -13.00 -9.09 -6.38
C SER A 59 -11.64 -9.45 -7.00
N VAL A 60 -11.65 -10.02 -8.21
CA VAL A 60 -10.44 -10.34 -8.99
C VAL A 60 -9.67 -9.07 -9.37
N ASP A 61 -10.37 -8.01 -9.78
CA ASP A 61 -9.74 -6.75 -10.19
C ASP A 61 -9.15 -6.02 -8.98
N VAL A 62 -9.88 -6.02 -7.87
CA VAL A 62 -9.40 -5.45 -6.59
C VAL A 62 -8.17 -6.23 -6.10
N GLY A 63 -8.22 -7.56 -6.14
CA GLY A 63 -7.10 -8.42 -5.72
C GLY A 63 -5.86 -8.26 -6.59
N GLY A 64 -6.01 -8.20 -7.92
CA GLY A 64 -4.90 -7.97 -8.85
C GLY A 64 -4.24 -6.61 -8.62
N GLN A 65 -5.06 -5.57 -8.43
CA GLN A 65 -4.59 -4.22 -8.13
C GLN A 65 -3.89 -4.15 -6.76
N TYR A 66 -4.42 -4.83 -5.75
CA TYR A 66 -3.80 -4.94 -4.42
C TYR A 66 -2.40 -5.53 -4.51
N LYS A 67 -2.25 -6.69 -5.18
CA LYS A 67 -0.97 -7.35 -5.39
C LYS A 67 0.06 -6.47 -6.10
N LYS A 68 -0.39 -5.65 -7.07
CA LYS A 68 0.47 -4.68 -7.77
C LYS A 68 1.03 -3.63 -6.81
N ILE A 69 0.18 -3.03 -5.97
CA ILE A 69 0.61 -2.04 -4.97
C ILE A 69 1.65 -2.66 -4.03
N LEU A 70 1.38 -3.85 -3.47
CA LEU A 70 2.32 -4.53 -2.57
C LEU A 70 3.66 -4.83 -3.26
N GLY A 71 3.61 -5.21 -4.55
CA GLY A 71 4.79 -5.45 -5.36
C GLY A 71 5.67 -4.20 -5.48
N ILE A 72 5.07 -3.07 -5.84
CA ILE A 72 5.78 -1.78 -5.92
C ILE A 72 6.38 -1.42 -4.55
N SER A 73 5.58 -1.52 -3.48
CA SER A 73 6.03 -1.12 -2.13
C SER A 73 7.11 -2.00 -1.52
N SER A 74 7.20 -3.29 -1.90
CA SER A 74 8.09 -4.27 -1.27
C SER A 74 9.56 -3.85 -1.26
N GLY A 75 10.06 -3.31 -2.38
CA GLY A 75 11.45 -2.87 -2.50
C GLY A 75 11.81 -1.63 -1.65
N PHE A 76 10.81 -0.92 -1.15
CA PHE A 76 10.99 0.36 -0.46
C PHE A 76 10.64 0.32 1.02
N ALA A 77 10.20 -0.84 1.53
CA ALA A 77 9.94 -1.03 2.95
C ALA A 77 11.22 -0.90 3.77
N VAL A 78 11.17 0.01 4.75
CA VAL A 78 12.30 0.32 5.64
C VAL A 78 12.58 -0.83 6.61
N VAL A 79 11.51 -1.47 7.12
CA VAL A 79 11.59 -2.57 8.08
C VAL A 79 11.55 -3.92 7.35
N GLU A 80 12.49 -4.81 7.66
CA GLU A 80 12.59 -6.14 7.04
C GLU A 80 11.32 -6.99 7.26
N ALA A 81 10.76 -6.95 8.47
CA ALA A 81 9.52 -7.67 8.78
C ALA A 81 8.35 -7.21 7.88
N ASP A 82 8.27 -5.91 7.58
CA ASP A 82 7.23 -5.37 6.70
C ASP A 82 7.49 -5.75 5.24
N ARG A 83 8.76 -5.78 4.83
CA ARG A 83 9.15 -6.28 3.51
C ARG A 83 8.73 -7.73 3.29
N LEU A 84 9.01 -8.60 4.27
CA LEU A 84 8.60 -10.01 4.24
C LEU A 84 7.07 -10.15 4.21
N TRP A 85 6.36 -9.32 4.97
CA TRP A 85 4.91 -9.28 4.94
C TRP A 85 4.38 -8.92 3.55
N LEU A 86 4.94 -7.89 2.90
CA LEU A 86 4.58 -7.49 1.54
C LEU A 86 4.82 -8.62 0.53
N TYR A 87 5.94 -9.34 0.63
CA TYR A 87 6.23 -10.47 -0.24
C TYR A 87 5.25 -11.63 -0.06
N ALA A 88 4.86 -11.93 1.19
CA ALA A 88 3.90 -12.99 1.48
C ALA A 88 2.51 -12.68 0.91
N HIS A 89 2.10 -11.41 0.93
CA HIS A 89 0.77 -10.97 0.49
C HIS A 89 0.69 -10.57 -0.99
N ARG A 90 1.84 -10.50 -1.68
CA ARG A 90 1.91 -10.33 -3.14
C ARG A 90 1.54 -11.61 -3.90
N LYS A 91 1.82 -12.79 -3.35
CA LYS A 91 1.59 -14.09 -4.02
C LYS A 91 0.10 -14.36 -4.19
#